data_AF-A0A162UZE8-F1
#
_entry.id   AF-A0A162UZE8-F1
#
_cell.length_a   1.000
_cell.length_b   1.000
_cell.length_c   1.000
_cell.angle_alpha   90.00
_cell.angle_beta   90.00
_cell.angle_gamma   90.00
#
_symmetry.space_group_name_H-M   'P 1'
#
loop_
_entity.id
_entity.type
_entity.pdbx_description
1 polymer ?
#
loop_
_entity_poly.entity_id
_entity_poly.type
_entity_poly.pdbx_seq_one_letter_code
_entity_poly.pdbx_strand_id
1 'polypeptide(L)'
;MSSIPFSSLLHQLLPSSNAIGGTKKGKGKSKAGSQNFFTGAYPIQQIDPEESIDAFCKLVESVKSEAKDTITTSTYGNDIEFCLPTYPFYEESEESDENSQDEATLYSSYLHDDFPTEEDSQEKIYDRNWLLKQCRNHIIQHNVEFTEQQLCTDLFTILRSEETDDSIQQALVDILGYEGIDLIMDLISNRTTLVSNIMKMSNYTGQKAKASLGHSNEPKRPVYGTQFTVQSEAEIKEMKQMRKDQKKALKALQKAPGKSNLIN
;
A
#
# COMPACT_ATOMS: atom_id res chain seq x y z
N MET A 1 -2.89 -37.31 -21.33
CA MET A 1 -3.46 -36.28 -22.22
C MET A 1 -2.59 -35.04 -22.16
N SER A 2 -2.23 -34.44 -23.29
CA SER A 2 -1.34 -33.26 -23.34
C SER A 2 -2.04 -32.03 -22.78
N SER A 3 -1.54 -31.51 -21.65
CA SER A 3 -2.04 -30.29 -20.99
C SER A 3 -1.79 -29.09 -21.90
N ILE A 4 -2.86 -28.40 -22.29
CA ILE A 4 -2.75 -27.14 -23.03
C ILE A 4 -2.39 -26.06 -22.00
N PRO A 5 -1.24 -25.37 -22.12
CA PRO A 5 -0.87 -24.35 -21.18
C PRO A 5 -1.87 -23.19 -21.24
N PHE A 6 -2.27 -22.71 -20.07
CA PHE A 6 -3.27 -21.64 -19.89
C PHE A 6 -2.97 -20.39 -20.74
N SER A 7 -1.69 -20.09 -20.97
CA SER A 7 -1.22 -19.00 -21.82
C SER A 7 -1.75 -19.08 -23.26
N SER A 8 -1.87 -20.30 -23.81
CA SER A 8 -2.38 -20.51 -25.17
C SER A 8 -3.88 -20.24 -25.25
N LEU A 9 -4.61 -20.55 -24.19
CA LEU A 9 -6.05 -20.31 -24.07
C LEU A 9 -6.34 -18.80 -23.95
N LEU A 10 -5.48 -18.09 -23.23
CA LEU A 10 -5.56 -16.64 -23.05
C LEU A 10 -5.25 -15.89 -24.36
N HIS A 11 -4.27 -16.38 -25.14
CA HIS A 11 -3.97 -15.83 -26.47
C HIS A 11 -5.11 -16.01 -27.49
N GLN A 12 -5.94 -17.04 -27.33
CA GLN A 12 -7.09 -17.29 -28.21
C GLN A 12 -8.28 -16.35 -27.94
N LEU A 13 -8.34 -15.78 -26.73
CA LEU A 13 -9.42 -14.88 -26.29
C LEU A 13 -9.12 -13.39 -26.58
N LEU A 14 -7.90 -13.05 -26.96
CA LEU A 14 -7.51 -11.69 -27.32
C LEU A 14 -7.52 -11.54 -28.86
N PRO A 15 -8.27 -10.59 -29.44
CA PRO A 15 -8.17 -10.35 -30.88
C PRO A 15 -6.75 -9.89 -31.21
N SER A 16 -6.12 -10.57 -32.17
CA SER A 16 -4.81 -10.19 -32.69
C SER A 16 -4.88 -8.76 -33.22
N SER A 17 -4.27 -7.83 -32.49
CA SER A 17 -4.07 -6.46 -32.96
C SER A 17 -2.99 -6.48 -34.04
N ASN A 18 -3.39 -6.87 -35.25
CA ASN A 18 -2.56 -6.69 -36.43
C ASN A 18 -2.34 -5.19 -36.65
N ALA A 19 -1.07 -4.83 -36.62
CA ALA A 19 -0.45 -3.56 -36.89
C ALA A 19 -1.20 -2.62 -37.85
N ILE A 20 -1.36 -1.36 -37.43
CA ILE A 20 -1.43 -0.21 -38.34
C ILE A 20 -0.42 0.82 -37.85
N GLY A 21 0.78 0.76 -38.41
CA GLY A 21 1.70 1.89 -38.42
C GLY A 21 1.11 3.02 -39.25
N GLY A 22 1.20 4.25 -38.76
CA GLY A 22 0.65 5.40 -39.46
C GLY A 22 0.92 6.71 -38.73
N THR A 23 2.15 7.21 -38.84
CA THR A 23 2.45 8.63 -38.58
C THR A 23 1.56 9.50 -39.46
N LYS A 24 0.71 10.37 -38.89
CA LYS A 24 0.31 11.64 -39.52
C LYS A 24 -0.44 12.56 -38.54
N LYS A 25 0.18 13.73 -38.35
CA LYS A 25 -0.34 14.97 -37.77
C LYS A 25 -1.55 15.44 -38.58
N GLY A 26 -2.72 15.66 -37.98
CA GLY A 26 -3.91 16.08 -38.72
C GLY A 26 -5.10 16.46 -37.85
N LYS A 27 -5.52 17.71 -37.94
CA LYS A 27 -6.66 18.35 -37.28
C LYS A 27 -7.96 17.84 -37.94
N GLY A 28 -8.79 17.07 -37.26
CA GLY A 28 -10.04 16.56 -37.84
C GLY A 28 -10.89 15.73 -36.88
N LYS A 29 -12.18 16.07 -36.83
CA LYS A 29 -13.26 15.56 -35.97
C LYS A 29 -13.27 14.03 -35.81
N SER A 30 -13.22 13.55 -34.57
CA SER A 30 -13.46 12.15 -34.23
C SER A 30 -14.94 11.80 -34.43
N LYS A 31 -15.23 11.02 -35.48
CA LYS A 31 -16.53 10.40 -35.72
C LYS A 31 -16.64 9.18 -34.79
N ALA A 32 -17.78 9.03 -34.14
CA ALA A 32 -18.10 7.97 -33.20
C ALA A 32 -17.78 6.58 -33.79
N GLY A 33 -16.99 5.79 -33.07
CA GLY A 33 -16.58 4.44 -33.42
C GLY A 33 -16.11 3.68 -32.18
N SER A 34 -16.89 3.73 -31.11
CA SER A 34 -16.72 2.89 -29.93
C SER A 34 -18.10 2.63 -29.34
N GLN A 35 -18.86 1.79 -30.04
CA GLN A 35 -20.07 1.16 -29.53
C GLN A 35 -19.95 -0.31 -29.93
N ASN A 36 -20.32 -1.21 -29.03
CA ASN A 36 -20.52 -2.66 -29.24
C ASN A 36 -19.44 -3.61 -28.70
N PHE A 37 -18.80 -3.32 -27.56
CA PHE A 37 -18.17 -4.39 -26.75
C PHE A 37 -19.19 -5.13 -25.87
N PHE A 38 -20.25 -4.46 -25.41
CA PHE A 38 -21.22 -5.03 -24.45
C PHE A 38 -22.58 -5.44 -25.05
N THR A 39 -22.79 -5.31 -26.36
CA THR A 39 -24.11 -5.54 -27.00
C THR A 39 -24.11 -6.65 -28.06
N GLY A 40 -23.07 -7.47 -28.11
CA GLY A 40 -23.11 -8.71 -28.88
C GLY A 40 -24.09 -9.68 -28.23
N ALA A 41 -25.26 -9.87 -28.85
CA ALA A 41 -26.13 -10.98 -28.51
C ALA A 41 -25.37 -12.28 -28.74
N TYR A 42 -24.85 -12.88 -27.66
CA TYR A 42 -24.40 -14.25 -27.70
C TYR A 42 -25.63 -15.12 -27.97
N PRO A 43 -25.58 -16.08 -28.91
CA PRO A 43 -26.63 -17.06 -29.02
C PRO A 43 -26.68 -17.80 -27.68
N ILE A 44 -27.75 -17.60 -26.93
CA ILE A 44 -28.05 -18.40 -25.75
C ILE A 44 -28.27 -19.81 -26.30
N GLN A 45 -27.26 -20.66 -26.20
CA GLN A 45 -27.44 -22.10 -26.36
C GLN A 45 -28.43 -22.49 -25.26
N GLN A 46 -29.61 -22.96 -25.66
CA GLN A 46 -30.53 -23.64 -24.76
C GLN A 46 -29.80 -24.90 -24.30
N ILE A 47 -29.05 -24.78 -23.20
CA ILE A 47 -28.46 -25.91 -22.52
C ILE A 47 -29.57 -26.42 -21.60
N ASP A 48 -30.10 -27.59 -21.90
CA ASP A 48 -31.05 -28.25 -21.02
C ASP A 48 -30.37 -28.49 -19.66
N PRO A 49 -30.92 -27.95 -18.56
CA PRO A 49 -30.24 -27.93 -17.26
C PRO A 49 -29.96 -29.34 -16.71
N GLU A 50 -30.81 -30.30 -17.04
CA GLU A 50 -30.65 -31.71 -16.68
C GLU A 50 -29.37 -32.33 -17.28
N GLU A 51 -29.06 -32.01 -18.55
CA GLU A 51 -27.86 -32.52 -19.22
C GLU A 51 -26.59 -31.87 -18.68
N SER A 52 -26.66 -30.58 -18.32
CA SER A 52 -25.55 -29.87 -17.66
C SER A 52 -25.25 -30.41 -16.27
N ILE A 53 -26.28 -30.80 -15.51
CA ILE A 53 -26.11 -31.36 -14.16
C ILE A 53 -25.55 -32.77 -14.26
N ASP A 54 -26.05 -33.60 -15.17
CA ASP A 54 -25.54 -34.96 -15.36
C ASP A 54 -24.08 -34.98 -15.87
N ALA A 55 -23.74 -34.06 -16.78
CA ALA A 55 -22.36 -33.86 -17.22
C ALA A 55 -21.43 -33.45 -16.07
N PHE A 56 -21.89 -32.57 -15.17
CA PHE A 56 -21.14 -32.16 -13.99
C PHE A 56 -20.96 -33.32 -12.99
N CYS A 57 -22.03 -34.08 -12.71
CA CYS A 57 -21.96 -35.24 -11.82
C CYS A 57 -20.94 -36.28 -12.33
N LYS A 58 -20.96 -36.59 -13.63
CA LYS A 58 -20.00 -37.50 -14.27
C LYS A 58 -18.56 -37.00 -14.16
N LEU A 59 -18.34 -35.69 -14.31
CA LEU A 59 -17.02 -35.06 -14.17
C LEU A 59 -16.50 -35.15 -12.72
N VAL A 60 -17.36 -34.89 -11.73
CA VAL A 60 -16.98 -35.01 -10.31
C VAL A 60 -16.63 -36.46 -9.97
N GLU A 61 -17.36 -37.42 -10.52
CA GLU A 61 -17.14 -38.83 -10.27
C GLU A 61 -15.83 -39.33 -10.91
N SER A 62 -15.47 -38.85 -12.10
CA SER A 62 -14.18 -39.17 -12.74
C SER A 62 -12.98 -38.59 -11.97
N VAL A 63 -13.09 -37.35 -11.49
CA VAL A 63 -12.03 -36.73 -10.67
C VAL A 63 -11.86 -37.47 -9.35
N LYS A 64 -12.97 -37.94 -8.75
CA LYS A 64 -12.94 -38.71 -7.50
C LYS A 64 -12.35 -40.11 -7.67
N SER A 65 -12.48 -40.73 -8.85
CA SER A 65 -11.79 -41.98 -9.16
C SER A 65 -10.30 -41.77 -9.45
N GLU A 66 -9.91 -40.68 -10.12
CA GLU A 66 -8.50 -40.33 -10.37
C GLU A 66 -7.74 -39.98 -9.08
N ALA A 67 -8.42 -39.38 -8.09
CA ALA A 67 -7.82 -39.02 -6.80
C ALA A 67 -7.49 -40.22 -5.90
N LYS A 68 -7.93 -41.45 -6.22
CA LYS A 68 -7.67 -42.64 -5.38
C LYS A 68 -6.31 -43.29 -5.63
N ASP A 69 -5.68 -43.04 -6.78
CA ASP A 69 -4.45 -43.72 -7.18
C ASP A 69 -3.18 -42.86 -7.09
N THR A 70 -3.27 -41.65 -6.50
CA THR A 70 -2.14 -40.70 -6.42
C THR A 70 -1.84 -40.20 -5.00
N ILE A 71 -2.15 -40.99 -3.96
CA ILE A 71 -1.40 -40.85 -2.70
C ILE A 71 -0.06 -41.54 -2.93
N THR A 72 0.85 -40.83 -3.60
CA THR A 72 2.27 -41.16 -3.54
C THR A 72 2.66 -41.22 -2.06
N THR A 73 3.27 -42.33 -1.64
CA THR A 73 3.79 -42.58 -0.28
C THR A 73 4.94 -41.65 0.11
N SER A 74 5.12 -40.54 -0.61
CA SER A 74 6.03 -39.47 -0.27
C SER A 74 5.47 -38.73 0.94
N THR A 75 5.77 -39.24 2.12
CA THR A 75 5.47 -38.57 3.38
C THR A 75 6.16 -37.22 3.41
N TYR A 76 5.43 -36.20 3.86
CA TYR A 76 5.95 -34.86 4.09
C TYR A 76 7.22 -34.93 4.95
N GLY A 77 8.31 -34.29 4.50
CA GLY A 77 9.59 -34.23 5.21
C GLY A 77 10.61 -35.32 4.85
N ASN A 78 10.37 -36.14 3.82
CA ASN A 78 11.34 -37.15 3.35
C ASN A 78 12.65 -36.56 2.77
N ASP A 79 12.66 -35.28 2.41
CA ASP A 79 13.77 -34.55 1.83
C ASP A 79 14.48 -33.61 2.83
N ILE A 80 14.11 -33.65 4.11
CA ILE A 80 14.74 -32.85 5.15
C ILE A 80 15.87 -33.65 5.79
N GLU A 81 17.11 -33.27 5.53
CA GLU A 81 18.28 -33.80 6.23
C GLU A 81 18.32 -33.25 7.66
N PHE A 82 17.99 -34.10 8.65
CA PHE A 82 18.07 -33.72 10.06
C PHE A 82 19.51 -33.75 10.55
N CYS A 83 20.16 -32.59 10.54
CA CYS A 83 21.48 -32.40 11.14
C CYS A 83 21.34 -32.13 12.64
N LEU A 84 21.58 -33.17 13.45
CA LEU A 84 21.73 -32.99 14.89
C LEU A 84 22.90 -32.02 15.16
N PRO A 85 22.70 -30.98 15.98
CA PRO A 85 23.80 -30.14 16.44
C PRO A 85 24.91 -31.02 17.04
N THR A 86 26.15 -30.82 16.58
CA THR A 86 27.31 -31.61 17.01
C THR A 86 27.59 -31.48 18.50
N TYR A 87 27.08 -30.42 19.15
CA TYR A 87 27.18 -30.23 20.58
C TYR A 87 25.79 -30.02 21.19
N PRO A 88 25.45 -30.74 22.28
CA PRO A 88 24.27 -30.44 23.05
C PRO A 88 24.39 -29.03 23.63
N PHE A 89 23.35 -28.21 23.49
CA PHE A 89 23.18 -27.00 24.31
C PHE A 89 22.79 -27.45 25.71
N TYR A 90 23.78 -27.94 26.46
CA TYR A 90 23.66 -28.28 27.86
C TYR A 90 24.60 -27.34 28.61
N GLU A 91 24.08 -26.23 29.10
CA GLU A 91 24.74 -25.49 30.17
C GLU A 91 24.64 -26.37 31.42
N GLU A 92 25.73 -27.06 31.71
CA GLU A 92 25.94 -27.71 32.99
C GLU A 92 26.08 -26.59 34.03
N SER A 93 24.97 -26.27 34.69
CA SER A 93 24.98 -25.39 35.85
C SER A 93 25.66 -26.13 36.99
N GLU A 94 26.99 -26.03 37.06
CA GLU A 94 27.74 -26.40 38.25
C GLU A 94 27.38 -25.40 39.36
N GLU A 95 26.52 -25.81 40.29
CA GLU A 95 26.38 -25.16 41.59
C GLU A 95 27.69 -25.37 42.36
N SER A 96 28.60 -24.41 42.24
CA SER A 96 29.75 -24.28 43.14
C SER A 96 29.46 -23.18 44.16
N ASP A 97 29.06 -23.62 45.35
CA ASP A 97 29.19 -22.82 46.57
C ASP A 97 30.69 -22.55 46.82
N GLU A 98 31.10 -21.28 46.80
CA GLU A 98 31.87 -20.62 47.88
C GLU A 98 32.41 -19.23 47.47
N ASN A 99 31.74 -18.21 48.02
CA ASN A 99 32.24 -16.92 48.50
C ASN A 99 33.72 -16.53 48.25
N SER A 100 33.93 -15.57 47.35
CA SER A 100 34.91 -14.49 47.54
C SER A 100 34.54 -13.26 46.71
N GLN A 101 34.48 -12.09 47.37
CA GLN A 101 34.35 -10.77 46.77
C GLN A 101 35.25 -10.67 45.54
N ASP A 102 34.65 -10.31 44.38
CA ASP A 102 35.19 -9.44 43.31
C ASP A 102 34.22 -9.40 42.09
N GLU A 103 32.92 -9.24 42.36
CA GLU A 103 31.81 -9.16 41.38
C GLU A 103 31.63 -7.73 40.82
N ALA A 104 32.69 -7.16 40.25
CA ALA A 104 32.59 -5.91 39.48
C ALA A 104 33.45 -5.92 38.21
N THR A 105 34.44 -6.81 38.12
CA THR A 105 35.36 -6.89 36.98
C THR A 105 35.00 -7.98 35.97
N LEU A 106 34.24 -9.02 36.35
CA LEU A 106 33.89 -10.10 35.43
C LEU A 106 32.68 -9.78 34.54
N TYR A 107 31.71 -9.00 35.05
CA TYR A 107 30.59 -8.50 34.26
C TYR A 107 31.03 -7.53 33.14
N SER A 108 32.16 -6.84 33.33
CA SER A 108 32.75 -5.95 32.32
C SER A 108 33.42 -6.70 31.16
N SER A 109 33.79 -7.98 31.32
CA SER A 109 34.49 -8.74 30.27
C SER A 109 33.55 -9.48 29.33
N TYR A 110 32.28 -9.67 29.72
CA TYR A 110 31.23 -10.27 28.89
C TYR A 110 30.49 -9.27 27.99
N LEU A 111 30.89 -7.99 28.03
CA LEU A 111 30.24 -6.91 27.30
C LEU A 111 31.03 -6.36 26.11
N HIS A 112 32.01 -7.07 25.56
CA HIS A 112 32.66 -6.70 24.28
C HIS A 112 33.07 -7.96 23.50
N ASP A 113 32.23 -8.40 22.55
CA ASP A 113 32.62 -8.50 21.13
C ASP A 113 31.40 -8.88 20.26
N ASP A 114 30.53 -7.90 20.02
CA ASP A 114 29.79 -7.79 18.77
C ASP A 114 29.47 -6.29 18.61
N PHE A 115 30.49 -5.55 18.23
CA PHE A 115 30.36 -4.12 17.93
C PHE A 115 29.38 -3.93 16.78
N PRO A 116 28.31 -3.14 16.97
CA PRO A 116 27.63 -2.50 15.86
C PRO A 116 28.66 -1.64 15.15
N THR A 117 28.83 -1.90 13.87
CA THR A 117 29.55 -1.02 12.96
C THR A 117 29.07 0.41 13.17
N GLU A 118 30.03 1.34 13.30
CA GLU A 118 29.80 2.75 13.59
C GLU A 118 28.63 3.34 12.80
N GLU A 119 27.50 3.61 13.46
CA GLU A 119 26.52 4.58 12.97
C GLU A 119 26.86 5.93 13.62
N ASP A 120 27.62 6.70 12.85
CA ASP A 120 27.64 8.16 12.74
C ASP A 120 26.67 8.88 13.70
N SER A 121 27.20 9.78 14.55
CA SER A 121 26.44 10.66 15.45
C SER A 121 25.63 11.73 14.69
N GLN A 122 25.12 11.40 13.50
CA GLN A 122 24.11 12.20 12.82
C GLN A 122 22.80 12.11 13.60
N GLU A 123 22.25 13.28 13.93
CA GLU A 123 20.90 13.38 14.49
C GLU A 123 19.94 12.51 13.67
N LYS A 124 19.28 11.55 14.32
CA LYS A 124 18.37 10.61 13.69
C LYS A 124 17.18 11.39 13.12
N ILE A 125 17.19 11.65 11.81
CA ILE A 125 16.10 12.35 11.14
C ILE A 125 14.93 11.38 10.95
N TYR A 126 13.87 11.58 11.72
CA TYR A 126 12.63 10.81 11.58
C TYR A 126 11.81 11.32 10.39
N ASP A 127 12.02 10.71 9.22
CA ASP A 127 11.31 11.00 7.99
C ASP A 127 10.73 9.73 7.32
N ARG A 128 10.16 9.89 6.11
CA ARG A 128 9.60 8.77 5.35
C ARG A 128 10.67 7.72 4.98
N ASN A 129 11.88 8.17 4.68
CA ASN A 129 12.96 7.29 4.24
C ASN A 129 13.48 6.46 5.41
N TRP A 130 13.58 7.08 6.60
CA TRP A 130 13.88 6.40 7.84
C TRP A 130 12.87 5.29 8.12
N LEU A 131 11.57 5.59 8.07
CA LEU A 131 10.51 4.60 8.29
C LEU A 131 10.59 3.44 7.28
N LEU A 132 10.85 3.73 6.01
CA LEU A 132 11.06 2.71 4.97
C LEU A 132 12.29 1.84 5.25
N LYS A 133 13.42 2.43 5.68
CA LYS A 133 14.63 1.68 6.08
C LYS A 133 14.30 0.71 7.23
N GLN A 134 13.55 1.16 8.24
CA GLN A 134 13.15 0.31 9.35
C GLN A 134 12.22 -0.83 8.91
N CYS A 135 11.23 -0.55 8.04
CA CYS A 135 10.34 -1.57 7.50
C CYS A 135 11.12 -2.64 6.72
N ARG A 136 12.09 -2.22 5.90
CA ARG A 136 12.97 -3.14 5.16
C ARG A 136 13.79 -4.02 6.10
N ASN A 137 14.40 -3.43 7.12
CA ASN A 137 15.21 -4.17 8.07
C ASN A 137 14.38 -5.21 8.80
N HIS A 138 13.18 -4.85 9.26
CA HIS A 138 12.25 -5.76 9.93
C HIS A 138 11.83 -6.93 9.02
N ILE A 139 11.49 -6.66 7.75
CA ILE A 139 11.14 -7.71 6.77
C ILE A 139 12.31 -8.67 6.55
N ILE A 140 13.54 -8.16 6.44
CA ILE A 140 14.73 -9.00 6.23
C ILE A 140 15.03 -9.85 7.48
N GLN A 141 14.89 -9.27 8.68
CA GLN A 141 15.20 -9.95 9.94
C GLN A 141 14.17 -11.03 10.29
N HIS A 142 12.89 -10.79 10.01
CA HIS A 142 11.79 -11.67 10.44
C HIS A 142 11.13 -12.45 9.30
N ASN A 143 11.64 -12.32 8.06
CA ASN A 143 11.14 -12.99 6.86
C ASN A 143 9.62 -12.82 6.67
N VAL A 144 9.15 -11.58 6.86
CA VAL A 144 7.74 -11.23 6.84
C VAL A 144 7.25 -11.09 5.39
N GLU A 145 6.09 -11.67 5.05
CA GLU A 145 5.47 -11.58 3.71
C GLU A 145 4.79 -10.21 3.46
N PHE A 146 5.49 -9.11 3.75
CA PHE A 146 5.04 -7.75 3.45
C PHE A 146 6.00 -7.08 2.47
N THR A 147 5.46 -6.16 1.66
CA THR A 147 6.32 -5.23 0.91
C THR A 147 6.70 -4.06 1.81
N GLU A 148 7.92 -3.53 1.65
CA GLU A 148 8.42 -2.38 2.42
C GLU A 148 7.44 -1.20 2.39
N GLN A 149 6.81 -0.96 1.24
CA GLN A 149 5.85 0.13 1.05
C GLN A 149 4.51 -0.13 1.74
N GLN A 150 4.03 -1.39 1.73
CA GLN A 150 2.79 -1.76 2.41
C GLN A 150 2.95 -1.59 3.91
N LEU A 151 3.99 -2.17 4.49
CA LEU A 151 4.28 -2.05 5.92
C LEU A 151 4.46 -0.59 6.34
N CYS A 152 5.22 0.19 5.57
CA CYS A 152 5.39 1.62 5.84
C CYS A 152 4.07 2.41 5.80
N THR A 153 3.15 2.05 4.90
CA THR A 153 1.84 2.71 4.79
C THR A 153 0.94 2.36 5.97
N ASP A 154 0.93 1.10 6.38
CA ASP A 154 0.13 0.62 7.51
C ASP A 154 0.63 1.23 8.83
N LEU A 155 1.94 1.21 9.08
CA LEU A 155 2.56 1.87 10.23
C LEU A 155 2.26 3.36 10.25
N PHE A 156 2.42 4.07 9.13
CA PHE A 156 2.12 5.50 9.06
C PHE A 156 0.64 5.80 9.32
N THR A 157 -0.26 4.93 8.87
CA THR A 157 -1.70 5.07 9.08
C THR A 157 -2.05 4.95 10.56
N ILE A 158 -1.46 3.97 11.24
CA ILE A 158 -1.62 3.75 12.69
C ILE A 158 -1.03 4.94 13.47
N LEU A 159 0.18 5.39 13.15
CA LEU A 159 0.82 6.53 13.84
C LEU A 159 0.06 7.85 13.67
N ARG A 160 -0.67 8.00 12.56
CA ARG A 160 -1.48 9.18 12.24
C ARG A 160 -2.87 9.16 12.85
N SER A 161 -3.33 8.03 13.40
CA SER A 161 -4.62 7.97 14.10
C SER A 161 -4.63 8.97 15.27
N GLU A 162 -5.81 9.42 15.72
CA GLU A 162 -5.93 10.28 16.91
C GLU A 162 -6.10 9.45 18.19
N GLU A 163 -5.63 8.19 18.17
CA GLU A 163 -5.74 7.27 19.30
C GLU A 163 -4.68 7.50 20.37
N THR A 164 -4.92 6.92 21.55
CA THR A 164 -3.97 6.91 22.68
C THR A 164 -2.74 6.07 22.33
N ASP A 165 -1.60 6.40 22.95
CA ASP A 165 -0.34 5.71 22.69
C ASP A 165 -0.44 4.22 23.01
N ASP A 166 -1.20 3.81 24.04
CA ASP A 166 -1.47 2.40 24.36
C ASP A 166 -2.21 1.66 23.22
N SER A 167 -3.23 2.29 22.62
CA SER A 167 -4.00 1.71 21.51
C SER A 167 -3.12 1.55 20.26
N ILE A 168 -2.30 2.57 19.99
CA ILE A 168 -1.36 2.57 18.87
C ILE A 168 -0.27 1.52 19.08
N GLN A 169 0.28 1.42 20.28
CA GLN A 169 1.25 0.39 20.62
C GLN A 169 0.68 -1.01 20.39
N GLN A 170 -0.55 -1.28 20.84
CA GLN A 170 -1.22 -2.55 20.58
C GLN A 170 -1.35 -2.82 19.08
N ALA A 171 -1.85 -1.85 18.30
CA ALA A 171 -1.99 -1.99 16.86
C ALA A 171 -0.65 -2.19 16.13
N LEU A 172 0.44 -1.58 16.63
CA LEU A 172 1.78 -1.78 16.10
C LEU A 172 2.33 -3.16 16.44
N VAL A 173 2.10 -3.66 17.66
CA VAL A 173 2.46 -5.03 18.08
C VAL A 173 1.71 -6.06 17.26
N ASP A 174 0.43 -5.83 16.94
CA ASP A 174 -0.36 -6.77 16.14
C ASP A 174 0.19 -6.96 14.72
N ILE A 175 0.91 -5.97 14.17
CA ILE A 175 1.49 -6.01 12.82
C ILE A 175 2.97 -6.41 12.84
N LEU A 176 3.76 -5.86 13.77
CA LEU A 176 5.21 -6.06 13.85
C LEU A 176 5.62 -7.23 14.74
N GLY A 177 4.68 -7.75 15.54
CA GLY A 177 4.93 -8.72 16.59
C GLY A 177 5.72 -8.14 17.76
N TYR A 178 6.00 -9.01 18.74
CA TYR A 178 6.83 -8.65 19.89
C TYR A 178 8.31 -8.58 19.54
N GLU A 179 8.71 -9.20 18.44
CA GLU A 179 10.05 -9.12 17.87
C GLU A 179 10.42 -7.69 17.42
N GLY A 180 9.43 -6.86 17.06
CA GLY A 180 9.61 -5.48 16.66
C GLY A 180 9.58 -4.46 17.81
N ILE A 181 9.66 -4.88 19.08
CA ILE A 181 9.41 -3.99 20.23
C ILE A 181 10.30 -2.74 20.25
N ASP A 182 11.58 -2.86 19.87
CA ASP A 182 12.51 -1.73 19.81
C ASP A 182 12.10 -0.67 18.78
N LEU A 183 11.66 -1.13 17.60
CA LEU A 183 11.10 -0.27 16.57
C LEU A 183 9.82 0.41 17.07
N ILE A 184 8.94 -0.33 17.74
CA ILE A 184 7.69 0.21 18.30
C ILE A 184 7.98 1.33 19.31
N MET A 185 8.94 1.13 20.22
CA MET A 185 9.35 2.15 21.18
C MET A 185 9.86 3.43 20.49
N ASP A 186 10.69 3.27 19.46
CA ASP A 186 11.21 4.38 18.66
C ASP A 186 10.10 5.15 17.94
N LEU A 187 9.11 4.44 17.39
CA LEU A 187 7.97 5.01 16.67
C LEU A 187 7.03 5.79 17.58
N ILE A 188 6.70 5.25 18.76
CA ILE A 188 5.84 5.93 19.74
C ILE A 188 6.54 7.18 20.29
N SER A 189 7.82 7.05 20.68
CA SER A 189 8.61 8.15 21.24
C SER A 189 8.72 9.35 20.29
N ASN A 190 8.78 9.09 18.99
CA ASN A 190 8.99 10.12 17.96
C ASN A 190 7.77 10.33 17.05
N ARG A 191 6.59 9.83 17.44
CA ARG A 191 5.34 9.83 16.65
C ARG A 191 5.03 11.19 16.04
N THR A 192 5.04 12.23 16.86
CA THR A 192 4.67 13.60 16.45
C THR A 192 5.65 14.17 15.41
N THR A 193 6.95 13.99 15.64
CA THR A 193 8.03 14.42 14.74
C THR A 193 7.94 13.69 13.40
N LEU A 194 7.83 12.36 13.45
CA LEU A 194 7.76 11.51 12.27
C LEU A 194 6.54 11.84 11.41
N VAL A 195 5.34 11.91 12.01
CA VAL A 195 4.11 12.21 11.28
C VAL A 195 4.17 13.61 10.66
N SER A 196 4.66 14.60 11.41
CA SER A 196 4.83 15.98 10.93
C SER A 196 5.76 16.05 9.72
N ASN A 197 6.91 15.38 9.78
CA ASN A 197 7.89 15.39 8.69
C ASN A 197 7.35 14.71 7.43
N ILE A 198 6.70 13.56 7.57
CA ILE A 198 6.09 12.85 6.43
C ILE A 198 4.93 13.67 5.82
N MET A 199 4.12 14.34 6.64
CA MET A 199 3.06 15.24 6.16
C MET A 199 3.59 16.46 5.41
N LYS A 200 4.72 17.03 5.85
CA LYS A 200 5.39 18.13 5.16
C LYS A 200 5.93 17.69 3.80
N MET A 201 6.59 16.53 3.73
CA MET A 201 7.12 15.97 2.48
C MET A 201 6.03 15.63 1.45
N SER A 202 4.86 15.20 1.91
CA SER A 202 3.75 14.76 1.05
C SER A 202 2.85 15.90 0.52
N ASN A 203 3.18 17.17 0.79
CA ASN A 203 2.34 18.34 0.44
C ASN A 203 0.88 18.25 0.96
N TYR A 204 0.61 17.39 1.96
CA TYR A 204 -0.75 17.11 2.44
C TYR A 204 -1.43 18.37 3.02
N THR A 205 -0.65 19.22 3.70
CA THR A 205 -1.09 20.48 4.31
C THR A 205 -1.49 21.52 3.25
N GLY A 206 -0.75 21.61 2.14
CA GLY A 206 -1.04 22.53 1.04
C GLY A 206 -2.30 22.18 0.25
N GLN A 207 -2.70 20.90 0.24
CA GLN A 207 -3.94 20.44 -0.40
C GLN A 207 -5.18 20.74 0.45
N LYS A 208 -5.10 20.67 1.79
CA LYS A 208 -6.22 21.06 2.67
C LYS A 208 -6.51 22.57 2.59
N ALA A 209 -5.48 23.41 2.46
CA ALA A 209 -5.66 24.85 2.28
C ALA A 209 -6.33 25.21 0.95
N LYS A 210 -5.99 24.52 -0.15
CA LYS A 210 -6.59 24.76 -1.49
C LYS A 210 -7.96 24.12 -1.70
N ALA A 211 -8.32 23.10 -0.93
CA ALA A 211 -9.66 22.49 -0.96
C ALA A 211 -10.71 23.30 -0.18
N SER A 212 -10.30 24.20 0.73
CA SER A 212 -11.22 25.00 1.55
C SER A 212 -11.74 26.29 0.90
N LEU A 213 -11.21 26.70 -0.26
CA LEU A 213 -11.59 27.97 -0.91
C LEU A 213 -12.75 27.86 -1.92
N GLY A 214 -13.43 26.73 -2.02
CA GLY A 214 -14.59 26.62 -2.88
C GLY A 214 -15.39 25.34 -2.70
N HIS A 215 -16.62 25.52 -2.22
CA HIS A 215 -17.71 24.55 -2.07
C HIS A 215 -17.77 23.81 -0.74
N SER A 216 -19.02 23.58 -0.33
CA SER A 216 -19.52 23.40 1.03
C SER A 216 -18.79 22.36 1.89
N ASN A 217 -18.88 22.60 3.19
CA ASN A 217 -18.41 21.78 4.29
C ASN A 217 -19.31 20.53 4.48
N GLU A 218 -19.54 19.76 3.40
CA GLU A 218 -20.22 18.47 3.48
C GLU A 218 -19.24 17.32 3.21
N PRO A 219 -19.34 16.21 3.96
CA PRO A 219 -18.54 15.02 3.71
C PRO A 219 -18.81 14.55 2.28
N LYS A 220 -17.73 14.37 1.50
CA LYS A 220 -17.79 13.91 0.10
C LYS A 220 -18.45 12.52 0.07
N ARG A 221 -19.75 12.50 -0.18
CA ARG A 221 -20.50 11.26 -0.38
C ARG A 221 -19.99 10.57 -1.66
N PRO A 222 -19.99 9.23 -1.69
CA PRO A 222 -19.60 8.49 -2.88
C PRO A 222 -20.45 8.94 -4.08
N VAL A 223 -19.78 9.26 -5.19
CA VAL A 223 -20.45 9.70 -6.43
C VAL A 223 -21.05 8.46 -7.09
N TYR A 224 -22.34 8.24 -6.86
CA TYR A 224 -23.12 7.22 -7.56
C TYR A 224 -23.68 7.80 -8.88
N GLY A 225 -23.27 7.22 -10.00
CA GLY A 225 -23.86 7.44 -11.33
C GLY A 225 -23.66 8.83 -11.93
N THR A 226 -24.33 9.08 -13.07
CA THR A 226 -24.34 10.39 -13.77
C THR A 226 -25.32 11.33 -13.09
N GLN A 227 -24.80 12.26 -12.29
CA GLN A 227 -25.62 13.28 -11.63
C GLN A 227 -25.78 14.51 -12.53
N PHE A 228 -27.01 15.05 -12.60
CA PHE A 228 -27.30 16.30 -13.29
C PHE A 228 -27.67 17.36 -12.27
N THR A 229 -27.08 18.54 -12.39
CA THR A 229 -27.49 19.72 -11.64
C THR A 229 -28.34 20.61 -12.55
N VAL A 230 -29.61 20.78 -12.22
CA VAL A 230 -30.51 21.69 -12.93
C VAL A 230 -30.33 23.09 -12.33
N GLN A 231 -29.85 24.03 -13.13
CA GLN A 231 -29.72 25.44 -12.75
C GLN A 231 -30.76 26.27 -13.50
N SER A 232 -31.28 27.31 -12.84
CA SER A 232 -32.20 28.26 -13.49
C SER A 232 -31.44 29.19 -14.45
N GLU A 233 -32.11 29.72 -15.47
CA GLU A 233 -31.49 30.67 -16.40
C GLU A 233 -30.99 31.94 -15.69
N ALA A 234 -31.73 32.39 -14.67
CA ALA A 234 -31.37 33.55 -13.86
C ALA A 234 -30.05 33.33 -13.10
N GLU A 235 -29.88 32.17 -12.47
CA GLU A 235 -28.68 31.78 -11.73
C GLU A 235 -27.44 31.71 -12.64
N ILE A 236 -27.59 31.14 -13.84
CA ILE A 236 -26.51 31.09 -14.84
C ILE A 236 -26.10 32.50 -15.27
N LYS A 237 -27.06 33.42 -15.42
CA LYS A 237 -26.81 34.81 -15.83
C LYS A 237 -26.07 35.59 -14.74
N GLU A 238 -26.48 35.44 -13.48
CA GLU A 238 -25.82 36.05 -12.33
C GLU A 238 -24.38 35.54 -12.19
N MET A 239 -24.16 34.24 -12.31
CA MET A 239 -22.82 33.65 -12.26
C MET A 239 -21.90 34.19 -13.37
N LYS A 240 -22.43 34.37 -14.58
CA LYS A 240 -21.69 34.99 -15.69
C LYS A 240 -21.34 36.44 -15.40
N GLN A 241 -22.24 37.19 -14.77
CA GLN A 241 -22.01 38.59 -14.40
C GLN A 241 -20.93 38.70 -13.33
N MET A 242 -21.01 37.89 -12.27
CA MET A 242 -19.98 37.85 -11.23
C MET A 242 -18.59 37.51 -11.79
N ARG A 243 -18.48 36.56 -12.71
CA ARG A 243 -17.20 36.23 -13.37
C ARG A 243 -16.63 37.42 -14.17
N LYS A 244 -17.49 38.20 -14.85
CA LYS A 244 -17.06 39.40 -15.58
C LYS A 244 -16.57 40.49 -14.62
N ASP A 245 -17.30 40.71 -13.53
CA ASP A 245 -16.96 41.74 -12.55
C ASP A 245 -15.70 41.38 -11.77
N GLN A 246 -15.52 40.11 -11.40
CA GLN A 246 -14.26 39.60 -10.82
C GLN A 246 -13.08 39.76 -11.78
N LYS A 247 -13.25 39.42 -13.07
CA LYS A 247 -12.20 39.61 -14.08
C LYS A 247 -11.86 41.08 -14.28
N LYS A 248 -12.84 41.98 -14.18
CA LYS A 248 -12.63 43.43 -14.24
C LYS A 248 -11.92 43.95 -13.00
N ALA A 249 -12.29 43.50 -11.81
CA ALA A 249 -11.65 43.86 -10.55
C ALA A 249 -10.20 43.40 -10.48
N LEU A 250 -9.90 42.15 -10.89
CA LEU A 250 -8.53 41.64 -10.95
C LEU A 250 -7.65 42.45 -11.91
N LYS A 251 -8.19 42.86 -13.07
CA LYS A 251 -7.48 43.73 -14.01
C LYS A 251 -7.28 45.14 -13.46
N ALA A 252 -8.24 45.67 -12.70
CA ALA A 252 -8.12 46.98 -12.07
C ALA A 252 -7.06 46.95 -10.94
N LEU A 253 -6.99 45.86 -10.18
CA LEU A 253 -5.95 45.65 -9.17
C LEU A 253 -4.55 45.55 -9.80
N GLN A 254 -4.41 44.84 -10.93
CA GLN A 254 -3.15 44.77 -11.66
C GLN A 254 -2.77 46.06 -12.40
N LYS A 255 -3.74 46.93 -12.70
CA LYS A 255 -3.54 48.23 -13.36
C LYS A 255 -3.51 49.41 -12.38
N ALA A 256 -3.34 49.17 -11.09
CA ALA A 256 -2.98 50.22 -10.14
C ALA A 256 -1.45 50.35 -10.10
N PRO A 257 -0.81 51.21 -10.92
CA PRO A 257 0.58 51.57 -10.70
C PRO A 257 0.68 52.33 -9.38
N GLY A 258 1.67 51.97 -8.57
CA GLY A 258 2.00 52.65 -7.33
C GLY A 258 2.02 54.16 -7.49
N LYS A 259 1.06 54.82 -6.84
CA LYS A 259 1.21 56.22 -6.42
C LYS A 259 1.70 56.19 -4.97
N SER A 260 3.01 56.07 -4.81
CA SER A 260 3.71 56.54 -3.62
C SER A 260 5.01 57.17 -4.10
N ASN A 261 4.91 58.43 -4.52
CA ASN A 261 6.03 59.34 -4.58
C ASN A 261 5.64 60.59 -3.80
N LEU A 262 6.46 60.89 -2.78
CA LEU A 262 6.76 62.19 -2.17
C LEU A 262 5.74 62.83 -1.20
N ILE A 263 6.33 63.58 -0.26
CA ILE A 263 5.80 64.35 0.91
C ILE A 263 5.79 63.48 2.19
N ASN A 264 6.66 63.66 3.20
CA ASN A 264 7.54 64.75 3.65
C ASN A 264 8.87 64.16 4.18
#